data_AF-A0A934QEY3-F1
#
_entry.id   AF-A0A934QEY3-F1
#
_cell.length_a   1.000
_cell.length_b   1.000
_cell.length_c   1.000
_cell.angle_alpha   90.00
_cell.angle_beta   90.00
_cell.angle_gamma   90.00
#
_symmetry.space_group_name_H-M   'P 1'
#
loop_
_entity.id
_entity.type
_entity.pdbx_description
1 polymer ?
#
loop_
_entity_poly.entity_id
_entity_poly.type
_entity_poly.pdbx_seq_one_letter_code
_entity_poly.pdbx_strand_id
1 'polypeptide(L)'
;MRVARLSLRDFRNYPTAEVEFSAGPNLIIGPNGQGKTNLIEAIAYFSGLRSHRVSSDAPLVRAGASAAIARMRLEAAGRDVLLELQINREGANKAQVNRNSVRPREVTRWFSSVSFVPEDLTIVRGEPSGRRRFLDEALVSRHPIASGVLSDYERVVRQRTSLLKSARSGSARAVEATLPVWDEQLIETGTQIMLARRELIRDLSGPLRDGYRALVDADHLPGLSLSESVCTALDADVSRETLTLEDLASVSRETLAHDFRAALAEVRGRELERGVTLVGPHRDDLELTLNALPVKGYASHGESWSFALSLKMALAALLSEESPAGDPVIILDDVFAELDLGRRGRLMSAVSGYEQVIVTAAVEEDIPEGPSWRRIAIAAGEIVSDSGPSNDALTWDSQPTRAAQAEAPQGDTLVEARPGQSDMATSSQSPGARAAEGDGERSDGVSRETQAGREEDHSGESGLGDADVAASTEGDESLSPDVDPDSSSLGVAGVRPGPGEKLGMSPIPSNTHSEHVSRETMLRDATAVDAGDHASESDAAEAGSAPSPEQEEGRQ
;
A
#
# COMPACT_ATOMS: atom_id res chain seq x y z
N MET A 1 -12.57 -15.32 7.08
CA MET A 1 -11.39 -15.66 7.90
C MET A 1 -11.44 -14.86 9.20
N ARG A 2 -11.00 -15.44 10.33
CA ARG A 2 -10.89 -14.70 11.61
C ARG A 2 -9.67 -15.10 12.43
N VAL A 3 -9.14 -14.15 13.20
CA VAL A 3 -8.21 -14.42 14.30
C VAL A 3 -9.01 -14.93 15.48
N ALA A 4 -8.66 -16.10 16.01
CA ALA A 4 -9.35 -16.66 17.17
C ALA A 4 -8.53 -16.50 18.45
N ARG A 5 -7.19 -16.59 18.34
CA ARG A 5 -6.29 -16.34 19.47
C ARG A 5 -4.96 -15.75 19.01
N LEU A 6 -4.43 -14.80 19.78
CA LEU A 6 -3.07 -14.27 19.64
C LEU A 6 -2.30 -14.51 20.95
N SER A 7 -1.08 -15.02 20.83
CA SER A 7 -0.13 -15.16 21.94
C SER A 7 1.17 -14.45 21.58
N LEU A 8 1.63 -13.56 22.46
CA LEU A 8 2.86 -12.79 22.29
C LEU A 8 3.83 -13.10 23.41
N ARG A 9 5.12 -13.06 23.09
CA ARG A 9 6.21 -13.07 24.05
C ARG A 9 7.31 -12.13 23.59
N ASP A 10 7.75 -11.27 24.50
CA ASP A 10 8.80 -10.27 24.27
C ASP A 10 8.56 -9.39 23.02
N PHE A 11 7.30 -9.13 22.67
CA PHE A 11 6.90 -8.28 21.54
C PHE A 11 6.58 -6.87 22.04
N ARG A 12 7.29 -5.86 21.54
CA ARG A 12 7.16 -4.45 21.94
C ARG A 12 7.21 -4.29 23.47
N ASN A 13 6.13 -3.83 24.08
CA ASN A 13 6.01 -3.66 25.53
C ASN A 13 5.44 -4.89 26.25
N TYR A 14 5.05 -5.95 25.54
CA TYR A 14 4.50 -7.18 26.13
C TYR A 14 5.62 -8.17 26.49
N PRO A 15 5.84 -8.48 27.79
CA PRO A 15 6.65 -9.63 28.17
C PRO A 15 5.95 -10.93 27.73
N THR A 16 4.65 -11.02 28.02
CA THR A 16 3.74 -12.07 27.56
C THR A 16 2.34 -11.51 27.39
N ALA A 17 1.58 -11.99 26.41
CA ALA A 17 0.15 -11.68 26.28
C ALA A 17 -0.58 -12.88 25.65
N GLU A 18 -1.81 -13.15 26.09
CA GLU A 18 -2.71 -14.11 25.46
C GLU A 18 -4.11 -13.51 25.32
N VAL A 19 -4.56 -13.33 24.08
CA VAL A 19 -5.86 -12.70 23.77
C VAL A 19 -6.69 -13.65 22.94
N GLU A 20 -7.96 -13.80 23.31
CA GLU A 20 -8.98 -14.45 22.48
C GLU A 20 -9.86 -13.40 21.81
N PHE A 21 -10.21 -13.65 20.55
CA PHE A 21 -11.06 -12.78 19.75
C PHE A 21 -12.33 -13.52 19.32
N SER A 22 -13.43 -12.79 19.15
CA SER A 22 -14.68 -13.32 18.61
C SER A 22 -14.86 -12.95 17.14
N ALA A 23 -15.82 -13.59 16.47
CA ALA A 23 -16.38 -13.01 15.24
C ALA A 23 -17.02 -11.64 15.53
N GLY A 24 -17.17 -10.84 14.48
CA GLY A 24 -17.74 -9.51 14.55
C GLY A 24 -16.79 -8.50 15.24
N PRO A 25 -17.35 -7.52 15.96
CA PRO A 25 -16.60 -6.37 16.47
C PRO A 25 -15.91 -6.66 17.81
N ASN A 26 -14.59 -6.47 17.84
CA ASN A 26 -13.73 -6.62 19.01
C ASN A 26 -13.15 -5.24 19.37
N LEU A 27 -13.37 -4.79 20.60
CA LEU A 27 -12.87 -3.53 21.12
C LEU A 27 -11.72 -3.78 22.09
N ILE A 28 -10.55 -3.27 21.74
CA ILE A 28 -9.37 -3.20 22.59
C ILE A 28 -9.35 -1.82 23.25
N ILE A 29 -9.60 -1.76 24.55
CA ILE A 29 -9.72 -0.51 25.30
C ILE A 29 -8.61 -0.35 26.34
N GLY A 30 -8.13 0.88 26.50
CA GLY A 30 -7.18 1.23 27.56
C GLY A 30 -6.51 2.57 27.31
N PRO A 31 -5.89 3.19 28.33
CA PRO A 31 -5.19 4.46 28.18
C PRO A 31 -4.13 4.46 27.06
N ASN A 32 -3.76 5.64 26.60
CA ASN A 32 -2.67 5.80 25.63
C ASN A 32 -1.34 5.28 26.19
N GLY A 33 -0.52 4.70 25.32
CA GLY A 33 0.77 4.12 25.69
C GLY A 33 0.73 2.74 26.34
N GLN A 34 -0.46 2.14 26.56
CA GLN A 34 -0.57 0.83 27.23
C GLN A 34 -0.32 -0.39 26.33
N GLY A 35 -0.22 -0.20 25.01
CA GLY A 35 0.10 -1.27 24.06
C GLY A 35 -1.02 -1.67 23.10
N LYS A 36 -2.18 -0.98 23.08
CA LYS A 36 -3.28 -1.24 22.13
C LYS A 36 -2.78 -1.38 20.68
N THR A 37 -2.08 -0.34 20.20
CA THR A 37 -1.45 -0.33 18.87
C THR A 37 -0.42 -1.44 18.70
N ASN A 38 0.33 -1.81 19.74
CA ASN A 38 1.31 -2.89 19.65
C ASN A 38 0.63 -4.27 19.47
N LEU A 39 -0.56 -4.47 20.07
CA LEU A 39 -1.32 -5.70 19.95
C LEU A 39 -1.85 -5.88 18.52
N ILE A 40 -2.49 -4.85 17.97
CA ILE A 40 -2.97 -4.89 16.58
C ILE A 40 -1.82 -4.89 15.56
N GLU A 41 -0.68 -4.27 15.89
CA GLU A 41 0.53 -4.32 15.08
C GLU A 41 1.02 -5.75 14.94
N ALA A 42 0.99 -6.53 16.02
CA ALA A 42 1.38 -7.94 15.98
C ALA A 42 0.46 -8.76 15.06
N ILE A 43 -0.84 -8.49 15.05
CA ILE A 43 -1.80 -9.14 14.15
C ILE A 43 -1.50 -8.74 12.69
N ALA A 44 -1.45 -7.44 12.41
CA ALA A 44 -1.19 -6.91 11.08
C ALA A 44 0.16 -7.41 10.51
N TYR A 45 1.16 -7.62 11.37
CA TYR A 45 2.47 -8.12 10.97
C TYR A 45 2.41 -9.51 10.30
N PHE A 46 1.45 -10.37 10.66
CA PHE A 46 1.28 -11.66 9.98
C PHE A 46 0.85 -11.54 8.51
N SER A 47 0.20 -10.44 8.13
CA SER A 47 -0.31 -10.24 6.77
C SER A 47 0.79 -9.76 5.81
N GLY A 48 1.70 -8.90 6.27
CA GLY A 48 2.69 -8.23 5.41
C GLY A 48 4.15 -8.38 5.84
N LEU A 49 4.44 -8.93 7.04
CA LEU A 49 5.77 -8.98 7.66
C LEU A 49 6.46 -7.62 7.75
N ARG A 50 5.65 -6.58 7.93
CA ARG A 50 6.11 -5.20 8.09
C ARG A 50 5.31 -4.50 9.17
N SER A 51 5.99 -3.63 9.89
CA SER A 51 5.35 -2.70 10.83
C SER A 51 4.85 -1.47 10.09
N HIS A 52 3.69 -0.95 10.47
CA HIS A 52 3.21 0.35 9.99
C HIS A 52 4.01 1.52 10.61
N ARG A 53 4.71 1.30 11.74
CA ARG A 53 5.39 2.34 12.53
C ARG A 53 6.89 2.42 12.32
N VAL A 54 7.53 1.28 12.04
CA VAL A 54 8.99 1.18 11.90
C VAL A 54 9.40 0.48 10.62
N SER A 55 10.56 0.85 10.09
CA SER A 55 11.11 0.30 8.84
C SER A 55 11.92 -0.99 9.03
N SER A 56 12.24 -1.36 10.27
CA SER A 56 12.99 -2.56 10.62
C SER A 56 12.28 -3.36 11.71
N ASP A 57 12.65 -4.63 11.86
CA ASP A 57 12.01 -5.52 12.82
C ASP A 57 12.58 -5.42 14.24
N ALA A 58 13.81 -4.92 14.40
CA ALA A 58 14.46 -4.83 15.71
C ALA A 58 13.63 -4.09 16.78
N PRO A 59 12.95 -2.96 16.46
CA PRO A 59 12.06 -2.28 17.41
C PRO A 59 10.80 -3.06 17.81
N LEU A 60 10.45 -4.14 17.11
CA LEU A 60 9.36 -5.05 17.49
C LEU A 60 9.76 -5.96 18.65
N VAL A 61 11.06 -6.13 18.89
CA VAL A 61 11.58 -6.96 19.98
C VAL A 61 11.72 -6.12 21.25
N ARG A 62 11.15 -6.62 22.36
CA ARG A 62 11.20 -5.96 23.67
C ARG A 62 12.64 -5.65 24.08
N ALA A 63 12.83 -4.50 24.73
CA ALA A 63 14.13 -4.09 25.24
C ALA A 63 14.76 -5.19 26.13
N GLY A 64 16.04 -5.50 25.89
CA GLY A 64 16.77 -6.56 26.59
C GLY A 64 16.53 -7.99 26.07
N ALA A 65 15.56 -8.21 25.18
CA ALA A 65 15.33 -9.50 24.54
C ALA A 65 16.06 -9.62 23.20
N SER A 66 16.48 -10.84 22.84
CA SER A 66 17.12 -11.14 21.55
C SER A 66 16.12 -11.44 20.43
N ALA A 67 14.91 -11.89 20.79
CA ALA A 67 13.84 -12.20 19.86
C ALA A 67 12.45 -12.00 20.50
N ALA A 68 11.45 -11.76 19.67
CA ALA A 68 10.04 -11.80 20.01
C ALA A 68 9.38 -13.03 19.36
N ILE A 69 8.38 -13.60 20.01
CA ILE A 69 7.57 -14.70 19.47
C ILE A 69 6.12 -14.23 19.40
N ALA A 70 5.54 -14.31 18.20
CA ALA A 70 4.12 -14.10 17.98
C ALA A 70 3.50 -15.39 17.45
N ARG A 71 2.38 -15.82 18.04
CA ARG A 71 1.61 -16.99 17.61
C ARG A 71 0.17 -16.58 17.40
N MET A 72 -0.41 -16.97 16.27
CA MET A 72 -1.78 -16.63 15.91
C MET A 72 -2.53 -17.88 15.47
N ARG A 73 -3.64 -18.18 16.14
CA ARG A 73 -4.59 -19.20 15.70
C ARG A 73 -5.66 -18.54 14.84
N LEU A 74 -5.74 -18.97 13.60
CA LEU A 74 -6.72 -18.55 12.62
C LEU A 74 -7.79 -19.60 12.44
N GLU A 75 -9.00 -19.13 12.17
CA GLU A 75 -10.11 -19.95 11.70
C GLU A 75 -10.52 -19.44 10.32
N ALA A 76 -10.41 -20.28 9.30
CA ALA A 76 -10.75 -19.93 7.92
C ALA A 76 -11.43 -21.13 7.25
N ALA A 77 -12.61 -20.91 6.66
CA ALA A 77 -13.39 -21.94 5.96
C ALA A 77 -13.54 -23.25 6.79
N GLY A 78 -13.79 -23.12 8.10
CA GLY A 78 -13.96 -24.26 9.02
C GLY A 78 -12.67 -25.01 9.38
N ARG A 79 -11.49 -24.45 9.09
CA ARG A 79 -10.19 -25.03 9.44
C ARG A 79 -9.43 -24.12 10.41
N ASP A 80 -8.75 -24.78 11.35
CA ASP A 80 -7.82 -24.13 12.26
C ASP A 80 -6.40 -24.14 11.69
N VAL A 81 -5.76 -22.98 11.66
CA VAL A 81 -4.36 -22.83 11.25
C VAL A 81 -3.60 -22.10 12.34
N LEU A 82 -2.48 -22.67 12.77
CA LEU A 82 -1.54 -22.03 13.69
C LEU A 82 -0.40 -21.40 12.90
N LEU A 83 -0.28 -20.08 12.97
CA LEU A 83 0.86 -19.32 12.45
C LEU A 83 1.77 -18.93 13.59
N GLU A 84 3.09 -19.11 13.42
CA GLU A 84 4.08 -18.72 14.41
C GLU A 84 5.22 -17.95 13.73
N LEU A 85 5.60 -16.82 14.31
CA LEU A 85 6.70 -15.98 13.89
C LEU A 85 7.67 -15.77 15.05
N GLN A 86 8.94 -16.03 14.80
CA GLN A 86 10.04 -15.59 15.65
C GLN A 86 10.72 -14.42 14.94
N ILE A 87 10.57 -13.23 15.53
CA ILE A 87 11.15 -11.98 15.05
C ILE A 87 12.46 -11.78 15.80
N ASN A 88 13.58 -11.77 15.10
CA ASN A 88 14.88 -11.63 15.72
C ASN A 88 15.31 -10.17 15.71
N ARG A 89 15.91 -9.71 16.80
CA ARG A 89 16.49 -8.36 16.88
C ARG A 89 17.61 -8.20 15.86
N GLU A 90 18.39 -9.26 15.69
CA GLU A 90 19.47 -9.36 14.70
C GLU A 90 19.35 -10.71 13.97
N GLY A 91 19.65 -10.70 12.67
CA GLY A 91 19.57 -11.89 11.82
C GLY A 91 18.20 -12.12 11.19
N ALA A 92 18.03 -13.29 10.57
CA ALA A 92 16.82 -13.61 9.81
C ALA A 92 15.69 -14.10 10.72
N ASN A 93 14.46 -13.63 10.46
CA ASN A 93 13.26 -14.12 11.14
C ASN A 93 12.98 -15.59 10.78
N LYS A 94 12.27 -16.29 11.66
CA LYS A 94 11.84 -17.68 11.44
C LYS A 94 10.32 -17.75 11.50
N ALA A 95 9.77 -18.73 10.78
CA ALA A 95 8.33 -18.91 10.71
C ALA A 95 7.95 -20.39 10.75
N GLN A 96 6.77 -20.66 11.28
CA GLN A 96 6.14 -21.97 11.25
C GLN A 96 4.65 -21.86 10.92
N VAL A 97 4.13 -22.85 10.20
CA VAL A 97 2.70 -23.04 9.94
C VAL A 97 2.33 -24.43 10.39
N ASN A 98 1.39 -24.54 11.33
CA ASN A 98 1.03 -25.80 12.00
C ASN A 98 2.28 -26.54 12.51
N ARG A 99 3.21 -25.79 13.13
CA ARG A 99 4.51 -26.24 13.65
C ARG A 99 5.53 -26.70 12.59
N ASN A 100 5.18 -26.70 11.30
CA ASN A 100 6.12 -26.98 10.22
C ASN A 100 6.91 -25.72 9.87
N SER A 101 8.24 -25.83 9.78
CA SER A 101 9.08 -24.68 9.44
C SER A 101 8.87 -24.27 7.98
N VAL A 102 8.64 -22.97 7.77
CA VAL A 102 8.45 -22.35 6.47
C VAL A 102 9.32 -21.10 6.36
N ARG A 103 9.48 -20.57 5.14
CA ARG A 103 10.07 -19.24 4.97
C ARG A 103 9.10 -18.18 5.51
N PRO A 104 9.54 -17.10 6.17
CA PRO A 104 8.64 -16.07 6.70
C PRO A 104 7.60 -15.59 5.69
N ARG A 105 8.02 -15.30 4.45
CA ARG A 105 7.14 -14.88 3.34
C ARG A 105 6.01 -15.85 2.98
N GLU A 106 6.05 -17.09 3.44
CA GLU A 106 4.98 -18.07 3.19
C GLU A 106 3.83 -17.91 4.18
N VAL A 107 4.07 -17.26 5.33
CA VAL A 107 3.03 -16.96 6.35
C VAL A 107 1.98 -16.00 5.81
N THR A 108 2.37 -15.02 4.99
CA THR A 108 1.46 -14.02 4.40
C THR A 108 0.41 -14.62 3.48
N ARG A 109 0.56 -15.90 3.07
CA ARG A 109 -0.43 -16.63 2.27
C ARG A 109 -1.63 -17.12 3.08
N TRP A 110 -1.52 -17.13 4.40
CA TRP A 110 -2.53 -17.73 5.29
C TRP A 110 -3.40 -16.69 5.98
N PHE A 111 -2.98 -15.43 5.97
CA PHE A 111 -3.66 -14.35 6.69
C PHE A 111 -3.69 -13.08 5.85
N SER A 112 -4.88 -12.48 5.77
CA SER A 112 -5.08 -11.17 5.17
C SER A 112 -5.73 -10.24 6.18
N SER A 113 -5.22 -9.01 6.28
CA SER A 113 -5.80 -7.96 7.09
C SER A 113 -5.65 -6.61 6.42
N VAL A 114 -6.62 -5.73 6.64
CA VAL A 114 -6.53 -4.32 6.27
C VAL A 114 -6.61 -3.50 7.54
N SER A 115 -5.50 -2.83 7.87
CA SER A 115 -5.42 -1.93 9.01
C SER A 115 -5.54 -0.49 8.55
N PHE A 116 -6.41 0.28 9.20
CA PHE A 116 -6.40 1.73 9.13
C PHE A 116 -5.82 2.28 10.43
N VAL A 117 -4.70 2.98 10.30
CA VAL A 117 -3.94 3.56 11.41
C VAL A 117 -3.74 5.05 11.17
N PRO A 118 -3.51 5.88 12.21
CA PRO A 118 -3.32 7.32 12.05
C PRO A 118 -2.21 7.68 11.05
N GLU A 119 -1.16 6.86 10.94
CA GLU A 119 -0.06 7.04 10.00
C GLU A 119 -0.48 6.92 8.53
N ASP A 120 -1.63 6.28 8.21
CA ASP A 120 -2.14 6.17 6.84
C ASP A 120 -2.52 7.54 6.25
N LEU A 121 -2.69 8.58 7.08
CA LEU A 121 -2.88 9.94 6.58
C LEU A 121 -1.67 10.43 5.75
N THR A 122 -0.49 9.82 5.94
CA THR A 122 0.70 10.09 5.12
C THR A 122 0.54 9.64 3.67
N ILE A 123 -0.35 8.70 3.37
CA ILE A 123 -0.69 8.33 1.99
C ILE A 123 -1.28 9.55 1.27
N VAL A 124 -2.14 10.30 1.97
CA VAL A 124 -2.85 11.45 1.41
C VAL A 124 -2.01 12.73 1.44
N ARG A 125 -1.42 13.04 2.60
CA ARG A 125 -0.76 14.33 2.83
C ARG A 125 0.76 14.28 2.69
N GLY A 126 1.34 13.09 2.71
CA GLY A 126 2.78 12.89 2.78
C GLY A 126 3.48 12.93 1.42
N GLU A 127 4.67 12.35 1.44
CA GLU A 127 5.57 12.28 0.29
C GLU A 127 5.29 11.06 -0.60
N PRO A 128 5.71 11.08 -1.88
CA PRO A 128 5.51 9.98 -2.81
C PRO A 128 5.96 8.60 -2.30
N SER A 129 6.94 8.57 -1.39
CA SER A 129 7.40 7.32 -0.76
C SER A 129 6.30 6.60 0.02
N GLY A 130 5.44 7.32 0.74
CA GLY A 130 4.32 6.73 1.49
C GLY A 130 3.27 6.13 0.55
N ARG A 131 3.01 6.80 -0.57
CA ARG A 131 2.07 6.32 -1.59
C ARG A 131 2.59 5.11 -2.37
N ARG A 132 3.86 5.12 -2.78
CA ARG A 132 4.50 3.93 -3.37
C ARG A 132 4.48 2.75 -2.41
N ARG A 133 4.77 3.00 -1.13
CA ARG A 133 4.68 1.98 -0.08
C ARG A 133 3.27 1.40 0.01
N PHE A 134 2.23 2.24 0.02
CA PHE A 134 0.84 1.78 -0.01
C PHE A 134 0.55 0.90 -1.24
N LEU A 135 0.98 1.33 -2.45
CA LEU A 135 0.82 0.53 -3.67
C LEU A 135 1.49 -0.84 -3.55
N ASP A 136 2.74 -0.87 -3.08
CA ASP A 136 3.52 -2.11 -2.96
C ASP A 136 2.92 -3.05 -1.92
N GLU A 137 2.46 -2.52 -0.78
CA GLU A 137 1.76 -3.30 0.25
C GLU A 137 0.42 -3.83 -0.27
N ALA A 138 -0.36 -3.01 -0.98
CA ALA A 138 -1.63 -3.43 -1.59
C ALA A 138 -1.42 -4.53 -2.65
N LEU A 139 -0.37 -4.43 -3.48
CA LEU A 139 -0.01 -5.48 -4.44
C LEU A 139 0.35 -6.80 -3.76
N VAL A 140 1.11 -6.75 -2.66
CA VAL A 140 1.48 -7.95 -1.91
C VAL A 140 0.26 -8.57 -1.23
N SER A 141 -0.63 -7.75 -0.67
CA SER A 141 -1.88 -8.22 -0.05
C SER A 141 -2.81 -8.90 -1.07
N ARG A 142 -2.92 -8.34 -2.29
CA ARG A 142 -3.73 -8.93 -3.37
C ARG A 142 -3.06 -10.18 -3.95
N HIS A 143 -1.75 -10.12 -4.18
CA HIS A 143 -0.98 -11.18 -4.81
C HIS A 143 0.34 -11.41 -4.06
N PRO A 144 0.40 -12.36 -3.10
CA PRO A 144 1.60 -12.61 -2.30
C PRO A 144 2.89 -12.91 -3.09
N ILE A 145 2.76 -13.36 -4.35
CA ILE A 145 3.88 -13.62 -5.26
C ILE A 145 4.60 -12.32 -5.65
N ALA A 146 3.91 -11.18 -5.68
CA ALA A 146 4.46 -9.87 -6.06
C ALA A 146 5.65 -9.45 -5.16
N SER A 147 5.70 -9.93 -3.91
CA SER A 147 6.80 -9.67 -2.98
C SER A 147 8.18 -10.06 -3.55
N GLY A 148 8.24 -11.14 -4.35
CA GLY A 148 9.48 -11.56 -5.01
C GLY A 148 9.95 -10.55 -6.05
N VAL A 149 9.04 -10.12 -6.93
CA VAL A 149 9.32 -9.15 -8.00
C VAL A 149 9.77 -7.81 -7.42
N LEU A 150 9.10 -7.31 -6.38
CA LEU A 150 9.47 -6.08 -5.68
C LEU A 150 10.89 -6.18 -5.08
N SER A 151 11.20 -7.30 -4.40
CA SER A 151 12.51 -7.53 -3.80
C SER A 151 13.63 -7.59 -4.85
N ASP A 152 13.38 -8.24 -5.98
CA ASP A 152 14.32 -8.31 -7.09
C ASP A 152 14.54 -6.95 -7.74
N TYR A 153 13.46 -6.18 -7.96
CA TYR A 153 13.54 -4.82 -8.47
C TYR A 153 14.38 -3.90 -7.56
N GLU A 154 14.13 -3.91 -6.24
CA GLU A 154 14.92 -3.14 -5.28
C GLU A 154 16.40 -3.54 -5.28
N ARG A 155 16.71 -4.84 -5.42
CA ARG A 155 18.08 -5.33 -5.56
C ARG A 155 18.72 -4.78 -6.84
N VAL A 156 18.02 -4.82 -7.97
CA VAL A 156 18.50 -4.30 -9.26
C VAL A 156 18.77 -2.79 -9.17
N VAL A 157 17.83 -2.01 -8.62
CA VAL A 157 18.00 -0.54 -8.43
C VAL A 157 19.23 -0.24 -7.57
N ARG A 158 19.45 -1.00 -6.48
CA ARG A 158 20.63 -0.83 -5.62
C ARG A 158 21.93 -1.13 -6.35
N GLN A 159 22.01 -2.27 -7.05
CA GLN A 159 23.22 -2.66 -7.80
C GLN A 159 23.53 -1.66 -8.91
N ARG A 160 22.51 -1.27 -9.68
CA ARG A 160 22.63 -0.26 -10.73
C ARG A 160 23.10 1.09 -10.19
N THR A 161 22.51 1.55 -9.09
CA THR A 161 22.90 2.82 -8.44
C THR A 161 24.35 2.79 -7.95
N SER A 162 24.80 1.67 -7.38
CA SER A 162 26.21 1.50 -7.00
C SER A 162 27.16 1.57 -8.20
N LEU A 163 26.78 0.98 -9.33
CA LEU A 163 27.55 1.06 -10.57
C LEU A 163 27.62 2.49 -11.11
N LEU A 164 26.50 3.22 -11.15
CA LEU A 164 26.46 4.62 -11.57
C LEU A 164 27.37 5.50 -10.69
N LYS A 165 27.38 5.29 -9.37
CA LYS A 165 28.30 5.98 -8.45
C LYS A 165 29.76 5.67 -8.75
N SER A 166 30.08 4.41 -9.05
CA SER A 166 31.45 3.99 -9.38
C SER A 166 31.97 4.56 -10.72
N ALA A 167 31.07 4.84 -11.68
CA ALA A 167 31.43 5.48 -12.94
C ALA A 167 32.02 6.88 -12.73
N ARG A 168 31.51 7.61 -11.73
CA ARG A 168 32.02 8.94 -11.34
C ARG A 168 33.46 8.89 -10.81
N SER A 169 33.88 7.74 -10.27
CA SER A 169 35.21 7.55 -9.66
C SER A 169 36.28 7.02 -10.64
N GLY A 170 36.00 6.98 -11.95
CA GLY A 170 36.99 6.68 -12.99
C GLY A 170 36.94 5.26 -13.58
N SER A 171 35.98 4.41 -13.19
CA SER A 171 35.82 3.05 -13.73
C SER A 171 34.82 2.98 -14.91
N ALA A 172 34.85 3.96 -15.80
CA ALA A 172 33.82 4.15 -16.83
C ALA A 172 33.64 2.93 -17.77
N ARG A 173 34.73 2.28 -18.21
CA ARG A 173 34.66 1.12 -19.12
C ARG A 173 34.01 -0.13 -18.52
N ALA A 174 34.26 -0.41 -17.23
CA ALA A 174 33.67 -1.58 -16.56
C ALA A 174 32.17 -1.36 -16.27
N VAL A 175 31.78 -0.11 -15.99
CA VAL A 175 30.38 0.27 -15.85
C VAL A 175 29.64 0.15 -17.18
N GLU A 176 30.21 0.67 -18.27
CA GLU A 176 29.58 0.64 -19.59
C GLU A 176 29.27 -0.79 -20.08
N ALA A 177 30.13 -1.76 -19.76
CA ALA A 177 29.91 -3.17 -20.13
C ALA A 177 28.84 -3.90 -19.29
N THR A 178 28.64 -3.50 -18.03
CA THR A 178 27.76 -4.21 -17.09
C THR A 178 26.40 -3.55 -16.92
N LEU A 179 26.31 -2.23 -17.10
CA LEU A 179 25.10 -1.45 -16.93
C LEU A 179 23.94 -1.91 -17.85
N PRO A 180 24.16 -2.31 -19.12
CA PRO A 180 23.08 -2.83 -19.98
C PRO A 180 22.40 -4.09 -19.43
N VAL A 181 23.13 -4.96 -18.73
CA VAL A 181 22.57 -6.18 -18.12
C VAL A 181 21.60 -5.81 -16.99
N TRP A 182 21.97 -4.81 -16.19
CA TRP A 182 21.10 -4.30 -15.13
C TRP A 182 19.94 -3.49 -15.67
N ASP A 183 20.11 -2.78 -16.79
CA ASP A 183 19.02 -2.09 -17.47
C ASP A 183 17.94 -3.08 -17.93
N GLU A 184 18.32 -4.21 -18.53
CA GLU A 184 17.34 -5.22 -18.95
C GLU A 184 16.57 -5.81 -17.77
N GLN A 185 17.26 -6.15 -16.67
CA GLN A 185 16.59 -6.63 -15.45
C GLN A 185 15.68 -5.56 -14.82
N LEU A 186 16.09 -4.28 -14.87
CA LEU A 186 15.31 -3.16 -14.37
C LEU A 186 14.03 -2.97 -15.19
N ILE A 187 14.14 -3.05 -16.51
CA ILE A 187 13.01 -2.96 -17.44
C ILE A 187 12.06 -4.14 -17.21
N GLU A 188 12.58 -5.37 -17.14
CA GLU A 188 11.77 -6.57 -16.98
C GLU A 188 10.95 -6.54 -15.69
N THR A 189 11.60 -6.30 -14.55
CA THR A 189 10.95 -6.30 -13.23
C THR A 189 10.12 -5.04 -13.01
N GLY A 190 10.60 -3.89 -13.49
CA GLY A 190 9.87 -2.62 -13.36
C GLY A 190 8.60 -2.57 -14.22
N THR A 191 8.63 -3.12 -15.44
CA THR A 191 7.43 -3.24 -16.29
C THR A 191 6.35 -4.07 -15.61
N GLN A 192 6.73 -5.19 -14.97
CA GLN A 192 5.78 -6.03 -14.22
C GLN A 192 5.11 -5.24 -13.08
N ILE A 193 5.88 -4.47 -12.31
CA ILE A 193 5.36 -3.65 -11.21
C ILE A 193 4.44 -2.54 -11.74
N MET A 194 4.84 -1.84 -12.81
CA MET A 194 4.04 -0.76 -13.39
C MET A 194 2.69 -1.27 -13.91
N LEU A 195 2.68 -2.39 -14.65
CA LEU A 195 1.42 -3.01 -15.11
C LEU A 195 0.54 -3.44 -13.94
N ALA A 196 1.11 -4.08 -12.92
CA ALA A 196 0.37 -4.49 -11.73
C ALA A 196 -0.21 -3.28 -10.97
N ARG A 197 0.52 -2.17 -10.88
CA ARG A 197 0.04 -0.92 -10.26
C ARG A 197 -1.10 -0.29 -11.06
N ARG A 198 -0.99 -0.26 -12.40
CA ARG A 198 -2.06 0.24 -13.28
C ARG A 198 -3.34 -0.57 -13.10
N GLU A 199 -3.23 -1.90 -13.08
CA GLU A 199 -4.34 -2.81 -12.80
C GLU A 199 -4.94 -2.59 -11.41
N LEU A 200 -4.11 -2.53 -10.37
CA LEU A 200 -4.56 -2.26 -9.01
C LEU A 200 -5.35 -0.94 -8.92
N ILE A 201 -4.84 0.14 -9.52
CA ILE A 201 -5.50 1.44 -9.45
C ILE A 201 -6.83 1.46 -10.24
N ARG A 202 -6.88 0.80 -11.39
CA ARG A 202 -8.14 0.59 -12.13
C ARG A 202 -9.17 -0.10 -11.24
N ASP A 203 -8.78 -1.19 -10.60
CA ASP A 203 -9.70 -2.02 -9.81
C ASP A 203 -10.08 -1.38 -8.47
N LEU A 204 -9.23 -0.53 -7.90
CA LEU A 204 -9.53 0.26 -6.69
C LEU A 204 -10.46 1.46 -6.95
N SER A 205 -10.52 1.97 -8.18
CA SER A 205 -11.20 3.23 -8.49
C SER A 205 -12.72 3.19 -8.22
N GLY A 206 -13.37 2.08 -8.56
CA GLY A 206 -14.79 1.86 -8.26
C GLY A 206 -15.07 1.75 -6.76
N PRO A 207 -14.45 0.79 -6.05
CA PRO A 207 -14.59 0.63 -4.61
C PRO A 207 -14.24 1.88 -3.79
N LEU A 208 -13.26 2.69 -4.24
CA LEU A 208 -12.93 3.98 -3.62
C LEU A 208 -14.11 4.96 -3.67
N ARG A 209 -14.75 5.11 -4.83
CA ARG A 209 -15.90 6.00 -4.99
C ARG A 209 -17.07 5.55 -4.12
N ASP A 210 -17.34 4.25 -4.10
CA ASP A 210 -18.43 3.68 -3.29
C ASP A 210 -18.15 3.79 -1.79
N GLY A 211 -16.92 3.53 -1.36
CA GLY A 211 -16.49 3.69 0.03
C GLY A 211 -16.54 5.14 0.50
N TYR A 212 -16.09 6.07 -0.33
CA TYR A 212 -16.12 7.49 0.00
C TYR A 212 -17.54 8.03 0.14
N ARG A 213 -18.43 7.68 -0.81
CA ARG A 213 -19.85 8.04 -0.76
C ARG A 213 -20.56 7.44 0.47
N ALA A 214 -20.18 6.24 0.89
CA ALA A 214 -20.73 5.63 2.09
C ALA A 214 -20.32 6.36 3.37
N LEU A 215 -19.13 6.97 3.41
CA LEU A 215 -18.58 7.65 4.59
C LEU A 215 -18.94 9.13 4.66
N VAL A 216 -19.06 9.81 3.51
CA VAL A 216 -19.24 11.27 3.43
C VAL A 216 -20.57 11.61 2.78
N ASP A 217 -21.35 12.50 3.42
CA ASP A 217 -22.65 12.98 2.94
C ASP A 217 -22.53 14.11 1.92
N ALA A 218 -21.67 13.94 0.91
CA ALA A 218 -21.43 14.95 -0.11
C ALA A 218 -21.14 14.29 -1.46
N ASP A 219 -21.53 14.98 -2.54
CA ASP A 219 -21.21 14.59 -3.92
C ASP A 219 -19.75 14.92 -4.25
N HIS A 220 -18.84 14.23 -3.55
CA HIS A 220 -17.42 14.31 -3.83
C HIS A 220 -17.00 13.15 -4.75
N LEU A 221 -16.14 13.47 -5.70
CA LEU A 221 -15.61 12.51 -6.67
C LEU A 221 -14.13 12.25 -6.37
N PRO A 222 -13.81 11.20 -5.58
CA PRO A 222 -12.44 10.78 -5.41
C PRO A 222 -11.91 10.14 -6.71
N GLY A 223 -10.65 10.40 -7.02
CA GLY A 223 -9.95 9.90 -8.19
C GLY A 223 -8.52 9.48 -7.87
N LEU A 224 -8.04 8.52 -8.64
CA LEU A 224 -6.68 7.98 -8.59
C LEU A 224 -6.07 8.10 -9.99
N SER A 225 -4.81 8.51 -10.08
CA SER A 225 -4.01 8.48 -11.31
C SER A 225 -2.55 8.14 -11.00
N LEU A 226 -1.80 7.70 -11.99
CA LEU A 226 -0.38 7.37 -11.84
C LEU A 226 0.47 8.38 -12.59
N SER A 227 1.48 8.93 -11.89
CA SER A 227 2.52 9.75 -12.47
C SER A 227 3.75 8.88 -12.68
N GLU A 228 3.92 8.36 -13.89
CA GLU A 228 4.98 7.40 -14.21
C GLU A 228 6.19 8.09 -14.84
N SER A 229 7.35 7.88 -14.22
CA SER A 229 8.63 8.46 -14.63
C SER A 229 9.07 8.09 -16.05
N VAL A 230 8.61 6.94 -16.56
CA VAL A 230 8.85 6.50 -17.95
C VAL A 230 8.19 7.49 -18.92
N CYS A 231 6.91 7.81 -18.70
CA CYS A 231 6.17 8.77 -19.52
C CYS A 231 6.80 10.16 -19.39
N THR A 232 7.02 10.64 -18.16
CA THR A 232 7.63 11.95 -17.92
C THR A 232 9.00 12.13 -18.58
N ALA A 233 9.80 11.06 -18.67
CA ALA A 233 11.12 11.11 -19.30
C ALA A 233 11.04 11.21 -20.83
N LEU A 234 10.04 10.59 -21.45
CA LEU A 234 9.83 10.63 -22.91
C LEU A 234 9.07 11.89 -23.35
N ASP A 235 8.21 12.42 -22.48
CA ASP A 235 7.33 13.56 -22.77
C ASP A 235 7.97 14.94 -22.52
N ALA A 236 9.29 15.00 -22.26
CA ALA A 236 9.99 16.24 -21.89
C ALA A 236 9.91 17.37 -22.95
N ASP A 237 9.52 17.06 -24.20
CA ASP A 237 9.43 18.01 -25.34
C ASP A 237 8.01 18.24 -25.88
N VAL A 238 6.95 17.61 -25.34
CA VAL A 238 5.57 17.79 -25.84
C VAL A 238 4.59 17.94 -24.67
N SER A 239 3.94 19.11 -24.56
CA SER A 239 2.83 19.31 -23.62
C SER A 239 1.66 18.38 -24.00
N ARG A 240 1.56 17.23 -23.33
CA ARG A 240 0.38 16.37 -23.35
C ARG A 240 -0.32 16.42 -22.00
N GLU A 241 -1.65 16.25 -22.05
CA GLU A 241 -2.49 16.04 -20.87
C GLU A 241 -1.98 14.84 -20.06
N THR A 242 -2.12 14.88 -18.74
CA THR A 242 -1.82 13.75 -17.84
C THR A 242 -2.52 12.50 -18.37
N LEU A 243 -1.76 11.44 -18.66
CA LEU A 243 -2.31 10.18 -19.16
C LEU A 243 -3.38 9.66 -18.20
N THR A 244 -4.55 9.30 -18.74
CA THR A 244 -5.62 8.73 -17.94
C THR A 244 -5.35 7.26 -17.63
N LEU A 245 -6.06 6.69 -16.65
CA LEU A 245 -5.98 5.25 -16.37
C LEU A 245 -6.41 4.40 -17.58
N GLU A 246 -7.36 4.88 -18.39
CA GLU A 246 -7.81 4.21 -19.59
C GLU A 246 -6.69 4.16 -20.65
N ASP A 247 -5.97 5.27 -20.82
CA ASP A 247 -4.80 5.32 -21.71
C ASP A 247 -3.73 4.32 -21.26
N LEU A 248 -3.40 4.31 -19.96
CA LEU A 248 -2.37 3.42 -19.40
C LEU A 248 -2.78 1.94 -19.44
N ALA A 249 -4.07 1.62 -19.32
CA ALA A 249 -4.58 0.24 -19.33
C ALA A 249 -4.51 -0.40 -20.73
N SER A 250 -4.47 0.40 -21.80
CA SER A 250 -4.42 -0.09 -23.19
C SER A 250 -3.01 -0.46 -23.67
N VAL A 251 -1.97 -0.08 -22.91
CA VAL A 251 -0.56 -0.25 -23.31
C VAL A 251 -0.11 -1.70 -23.09
N SER A 252 0.38 -2.34 -24.15
CA SER A 252 0.93 -3.69 -24.06
C SER A 252 2.22 -3.74 -23.22
N ARG A 253 2.54 -4.92 -22.66
CA ARG A 253 3.80 -5.16 -21.94
C ARG A 253 5.02 -4.82 -22.80
N GLU A 254 4.98 -5.20 -24.08
CA GLU A 254 6.04 -4.98 -25.05
C GLU A 254 6.24 -3.48 -25.32
N THR A 255 5.14 -2.74 -25.46
CA THR A 255 5.17 -1.28 -25.62
C THR A 255 5.76 -0.60 -24.38
N LEU A 256 5.29 -0.94 -23.19
CA LEU A 256 5.82 -0.34 -21.96
C LEU A 256 7.31 -0.67 -21.74
N ALA A 257 7.73 -1.90 -22.02
CA ALA A 257 9.13 -2.28 -21.94
C ALA A 257 10.00 -1.55 -22.99
N HIS A 258 9.45 -1.29 -24.18
CA HIS A 258 10.10 -0.47 -25.20
C HIS A 258 10.27 0.97 -24.74
N ASP A 259 9.20 1.59 -24.25
CA ASP A 259 9.18 2.98 -23.76
C ASP A 259 10.12 3.15 -22.56
N PHE A 260 10.12 2.20 -21.63
CA PHE A 260 11.04 2.22 -20.49
C PHE A 260 12.51 2.15 -20.96
N ARG A 261 12.81 1.33 -21.97
CA ARG A 261 14.16 1.28 -22.55
C ARG A 261 14.54 2.61 -23.20
N ALA A 262 13.63 3.23 -23.95
CA ALA A 262 13.84 4.54 -24.56
C ALA A 262 14.06 5.63 -23.49
N ALA A 263 13.25 5.64 -22.42
CA ALA A 263 13.38 6.56 -21.30
C ALA A 263 14.76 6.45 -20.61
N LEU A 264 15.25 5.22 -20.38
CA LEU A 264 16.58 4.98 -19.80
C LEU A 264 17.73 5.42 -20.71
N ALA A 265 17.54 5.40 -22.03
CA ALA A 265 18.51 5.94 -22.97
C ALA A 265 18.52 7.48 -22.90
N GLU A 266 17.34 8.10 -22.89
CA GLU A 266 17.17 9.55 -22.82
C GLU A 266 17.77 10.16 -21.53
N VAL A 267 17.56 9.52 -20.38
CA VAL A 267 18.09 10.03 -19.10
C VAL A 267 19.55 9.66 -18.82
N ARG A 268 20.20 8.85 -19.67
CA ARG A 268 21.49 8.20 -19.37
C ARG A 268 22.58 9.16 -18.89
N GLY A 269 22.73 10.29 -19.59
CA GLY A 269 23.73 11.31 -19.25
C GLY A 269 23.49 11.88 -17.84
N ARG A 270 22.23 12.21 -17.52
CA ARG A 270 21.82 12.71 -16.21
C ARG A 270 22.00 11.68 -15.10
N GLU A 271 21.76 10.40 -15.38
CA GLU A 271 21.97 9.31 -14.40
C GLU A 271 23.46 9.11 -14.07
N LEU A 272 24.33 9.16 -15.08
CA LEU A 272 25.79 9.06 -14.89
C LEU A 272 26.34 10.25 -14.10
N GLU A 273 25.89 11.46 -14.44
CA GLU A 273 26.27 12.69 -13.74
C GLU A 273 25.85 12.66 -12.27
N ARG A 274 24.58 12.31 -12.00
CA ARG A 274 24.01 12.31 -10.64
C ARG A 274 24.38 11.06 -9.83
N GLY A 275 24.79 9.98 -10.48
CA GLY A 275 25.08 8.69 -9.82
C GLY A 275 23.85 8.02 -9.21
N VAL A 276 22.66 8.20 -9.81
CA VAL A 276 21.39 7.64 -9.34
C VAL A 276 20.51 7.22 -10.51
N THR A 277 19.67 6.19 -10.30
CA THR A 277 18.63 5.81 -11.26
C THR A 277 17.48 6.82 -11.22
N LEU A 278 17.03 7.31 -12.37
CA LEU A 278 16.04 8.39 -12.51
C LEU A 278 14.69 7.92 -13.08
N VAL A 279 14.61 6.71 -13.65
CA VAL A 279 13.39 6.19 -14.28
C VAL A 279 13.05 4.80 -13.74
N GLY A 280 11.75 4.55 -13.55
CA GLY A 280 11.14 3.29 -13.14
C GLY A 280 10.24 3.44 -11.90
N PRO A 281 9.53 2.37 -11.49
CA PRO A 281 8.52 2.42 -10.43
C PRO A 281 8.96 2.91 -9.04
N HIS A 282 10.26 2.99 -8.75
CA HIS A 282 10.78 3.64 -7.54
C HIS A 282 10.70 5.19 -7.58
N ARG A 283 10.45 5.78 -8.76
CA ARG A 283 10.33 7.22 -8.99
C ARG A 283 8.91 7.67 -9.26
N ASP A 284 8.03 6.75 -9.62
CA ASP A 284 6.63 7.02 -9.91
C ASP A 284 5.86 7.49 -8.66
N ASP A 285 4.71 8.10 -8.88
CA ASP A 285 3.82 8.58 -7.82
C ASP A 285 2.36 8.19 -8.07
N LEU A 286 1.60 8.07 -6.99
CA LEU A 286 0.14 7.96 -7.02
C LEU A 286 -0.43 9.36 -6.80
N GLU A 287 -1.20 9.84 -7.75
CA GLU A 287 -1.91 11.10 -7.64
C GLU A 287 -3.32 10.84 -7.12
N LEU A 288 -3.71 11.64 -6.13
CA LEU A 288 -5.00 11.56 -5.47
C LEU A 288 -5.74 12.86 -5.75
N THR A 289 -6.96 12.75 -6.28
CA THR A 289 -7.80 13.92 -6.56
C THR A 289 -9.15 13.81 -5.87
N LEU A 290 -9.71 14.94 -5.45
CA LEU A 290 -11.08 15.07 -4.99
C LEU A 290 -11.73 16.21 -5.75
N ASN A 291 -12.83 15.94 -6.47
CA ASN A 291 -13.49 16.93 -7.33
C ASN A 291 -12.53 17.56 -8.36
N ALA A 292 -11.69 16.72 -8.98
CA ALA A 292 -10.63 17.11 -9.92
C ALA A 292 -9.50 17.99 -9.35
N LEU A 293 -9.48 18.27 -8.05
CA LEU A 293 -8.38 18.99 -7.39
C LEU A 293 -7.46 18.01 -6.65
N PRO A 294 -6.13 18.26 -6.63
CA PRO A 294 -5.21 17.43 -5.85
C PRO A 294 -5.59 17.41 -4.36
N VAL A 295 -5.66 16.24 -3.75
CA VAL A 295 -6.03 16.13 -2.33
C VAL A 295 -4.95 16.77 -1.44
N LYS A 296 -3.67 16.56 -1.77
CA LYS A 296 -2.54 17.18 -1.06
C LYS A 296 -2.60 18.70 -1.25
N GLY A 297 -2.77 19.43 -0.14
CA GLY A 297 -2.76 20.89 -0.11
C GLY A 297 -4.15 21.56 -0.25
N TYR A 298 -5.15 20.87 -0.81
CA TYR A 298 -6.50 21.44 -1.00
C TYR A 298 -7.55 20.83 -0.07
N ALA A 299 -7.44 19.54 0.26
CA ALA A 299 -8.43 18.87 1.10
C ALA A 299 -8.32 19.27 2.58
N SER A 300 -9.45 19.53 3.21
CA SER A 300 -9.57 19.72 4.65
C SER A 300 -9.09 18.49 5.42
N HIS A 301 -8.92 18.64 6.75
CA HIS A 301 -8.51 17.52 7.60
C HIS A 301 -9.48 16.35 7.54
N GLY A 302 -10.79 16.64 7.67
CA GLY A 302 -11.83 15.62 7.58
C GLY A 302 -11.92 14.95 6.22
N GLU A 303 -11.70 15.68 5.11
CA GLU A 303 -11.68 15.10 3.77
C GLU A 303 -10.44 14.21 3.57
N SER A 304 -9.28 14.61 4.09
CA SER A 304 -8.06 13.81 3.99
C SER A 304 -8.20 12.47 4.74
N TRP A 305 -8.79 12.50 5.95
CA TRP A 305 -9.11 11.30 6.71
C TRP A 305 -10.12 10.41 5.99
N SER A 306 -11.20 10.99 5.49
CA SER A 306 -12.22 10.25 4.75
C SER A 306 -11.63 9.61 3.50
N PHE A 307 -10.75 10.31 2.78
CA PHE A 307 -10.08 9.77 1.61
C PHE A 307 -9.17 8.59 1.96
N ALA A 308 -8.30 8.75 2.97
CA ALA A 308 -7.40 7.69 3.41
C ALA A 308 -8.18 6.44 3.87
N LEU A 309 -9.20 6.63 4.70
CA LEU A 309 -10.08 5.56 5.17
C LEU A 309 -10.80 4.88 3.99
N SER A 310 -11.39 5.65 3.08
CA SER A 310 -12.09 5.12 1.90
C SER A 310 -11.15 4.32 1.00
N LEU A 311 -9.90 4.75 0.85
CA LEU A 311 -8.90 4.03 0.08
C LEU A 311 -8.52 2.70 0.73
N LYS A 312 -8.43 2.64 2.06
CA LYS A 312 -8.21 1.37 2.77
C LYS A 312 -9.45 0.47 2.71
N MET A 313 -10.66 1.02 2.80
CA MET A 313 -11.90 0.26 2.63
C MET A 313 -12.07 -0.26 1.19
N ALA A 314 -11.63 0.50 0.19
CA ALA A 314 -11.58 0.06 -1.21
C ALA A 314 -10.67 -1.16 -1.37
N LEU A 315 -9.48 -1.12 -0.75
CA LEU A 315 -8.58 -2.27 -0.72
C LEU A 315 -9.22 -3.47 0.00
N ALA A 316 -9.87 -3.25 1.14
CA ALA A 316 -10.56 -4.33 1.87
C ALA A 316 -11.67 -4.99 1.05
N ALA A 317 -12.47 -4.19 0.33
CA ALA A 317 -13.52 -4.68 -0.55
C ALA A 317 -12.94 -5.49 -1.71
N LEU A 318 -11.89 -4.98 -2.37
CA LEU A 318 -11.20 -5.69 -3.45
C LEU A 318 -10.63 -7.04 -2.98
N LEU A 319 -9.99 -7.05 -1.80
CA LEU A 319 -9.44 -8.29 -1.23
C LEU A 319 -10.52 -9.29 -0.82
N SER A 320 -11.66 -8.82 -0.32
CA SER A 320 -12.81 -9.68 0.02
C SER A 320 -13.39 -10.35 -1.23
N GLU A 321 -13.57 -9.59 -2.32
CA GLU A 321 -14.15 -10.09 -3.58
C GLU A 321 -13.29 -11.19 -4.22
N GLU A 322 -11.96 -11.07 -4.14
CA GLU A 322 -11.02 -12.00 -4.77
C GLU A 322 -10.59 -13.16 -3.87
N SER A 323 -10.83 -13.09 -2.57
CA SER A 323 -10.30 -14.05 -1.60
C SER A 323 -11.20 -15.29 -1.48
N PRO A 324 -10.71 -16.50 -1.84
CA PRO A 324 -11.43 -17.74 -1.56
C PRO A 324 -11.39 -18.13 -0.07
N ALA A 325 -10.54 -17.49 0.74
CA ALA A 325 -10.38 -17.77 2.17
C ALA A 325 -11.35 -16.98 3.06
N GLY A 326 -12.20 -16.14 2.44
CA GLY A 326 -13.11 -15.22 3.09
C GLY A 326 -12.48 -13.85 3.34
N ASP A 327 -13.21 -13.02 4.08
CA ASP A 327 -12.88 -11.61 4.29
C ASP A 327 -11.53 -11.37 4.96
N PRO A 328 -10.83 -10.27 4.61
CA PRO A 328 -9.72 -9.80 5.40
C PRO A 328 -10.19 -9.35 6.78
N VAL A 329 -9.35 -9.53 7.80
CA VAL A 329 -9.63 -8.96 9.14
C VAL A 329 -9.43 -7.45 9.08
N ILE A 330 -10.45 -6.70 9.49
CA ILE A 330 -10.39 -5.23 9.52
C ILE A 330 -9.83 -4.79 10.87
N ILE A 331 -8.83 -3.91 10.82
CA ILE A 331 -8.21 -3.32 12.02
C ILE A 331 -8.37 -1.80 11.95
N LEU A 332 -8.92 -1.19 12.99
CA LEU A 332 -9.11 0.26 13.10
C LEU A 332 -8.38 0.76 14.36
N ASP A 333 -7.27 1.49 14.20
CA ASP A 333 -6.49 2.01 15.33
C ASP A 333 -6.86 3.46 15.67
N ASP A 334 -7.48 3.66 16.84
CA ASP A 334 -7.88 4.97 17.40
C ASP A 334 -8.66 5.87 16.40
N VAL A 335 -9.35 5.25 15.44
CA VAL A 335 -10.03 5.93 14.32
C VAL A 335 -11.21 6.79 14.77
N PHE A 336 -11.92 6.36 15.82
CA PHE A 336 -13.13 7.04 16.26
C PHE A 336 -12.87 8.41 16.88
N ALA A 337 -11.69 8.64 17.46
CA ALA A 337 -11.31 9.93 18.02
C ALA A 337 -11.23 11.04 16.94
N GLU A 338 -11.00 10.66 15.68
CA GLU A 338 -10.72 11.58 14.56
C GLU A 338 -11.96 11.81 13.66
N LEU A 339 -13.06 11.10 13.93
CA LEU A 339 -14.30 11.16 13.15
C LEU A 339 -15.43 11.83 13.94
N ASP A 340 -16.22 12.66 13.26
CA ASP A 340 -17.47 13.18 13.80
C ASP A 340 -18.53 12.08 13.96
N LEU A 341 -19.53 12.34 14.80
CA LEU A 341 -20.57 11.36 15.17
C LEU A 341 -21.27 10.72 13.96
N GLY A 342 -21.55 11.51 12.91
CA GLY A 342 -22.20 11.00 11.70
C GLY A 342 -21.31 10.02 10.95
N ARG A 343 -20.00 10.30 10.86
CA ARG A 343 -19.02 9.42 10.22
C ARG A 343 -18.73 8.16 11.02
N ARG A 344 -18.74 8.22 12.36
CA ARG A 344 -18.55 7.02 13.21
C ARG A 344 -19.59 5.94 12.91
N GLY A 345 -20.87 6.32 12.82
CA GLY A 345 -21.96 5.40 12.48
C GLY A 345 -21.87 4.85 11.05
N ARG A 346 -21.50 5.70 10.08
CA ARG A 346 -21.28 5.28 8.68
C ARG A 346 -20.13 4.30 8.55
N LEU A 347 -19.02 4.54 9.26
CA LEU A 347 -17.89 3.62 9.30
C LEU A 347 -18.32 2.25 9.85
N MET A 348 -19.04 2.22 10.96
CA MET A 348 -19.54 0.95 11.52
C MET A 348 -20.45 0.20 10.55
N SER A 349 -21.31 0.93 9.83
CA SER A 349 -22.18 0.33 8.80
C SER A 349 -21.37 -0.19 7.61
N ALA A 350 -20.28 0.47 7.24
CA ALA A 350 -19.41 0.04 6.15
C ALA A 350 -18.60 -1.22 6.50
N VAL A 351 -18.24 -1.41 7.78
CA VAL A 351 -17.45 -2.57 8.23
C VAL A 351 -18.31 -3.71 8.78
N SER A 352 -19.64 -3.55 8.88
CA SER A 352 -20.54 -4.55 9.46
C SER A 352 -20.64 -5.84 8.65
N GLY A 353 -20.30 -5.80 7.36
CA GLY A 353 -20.33 -6.95 6.46
C GLY A 353 -19.14 -7.90 6.61
N TYR A 354 -18.05 -7.49 7.29
CA TYR A 354 -16.83 -8.31 7.40
C TYR A 354 -16.97 -9.36 8.51
N GLU A 355 -16.31 -10.51 8.40
CA GLU A 355 -16.41 -11.54 9.46
C GLU A 355 -15.84 -11.08 10.82
N GLN A 356 -14.81 -10.22 10.81
CA GLN A 356 -14.15 -9.75 12.03
C GLN A 356 -13.60 -8.33 11.88
N VAL A 357 -13.89 -7.48 12.88
CA VAL A 357 -13.38 -6.12 13.00
C VAL A 357 -12.73 -5.98 14.37
N ILE A 358 -11.51 -5.44 14.40
CA ILE A 358 -10.75 -5.18 15.62
C ILE A 358 -10.52 -3.67 15.71
N VAL A 359 -10.97 -3.07 16.79
CA VAL A 359 -10.93 -1.63 17.04
C VAL A 359 -10.10 -1.37 18.27
N THR A 360 -9.25 -0.34 18.25
CA THR A 360 -8.65 0.21 19.47
C THR A 360 -9.33 1.53 19.82
N ALA A 361 -9.45 1.79 21.13
CA ALA A 361 -9.84 3.10 21.62
C ALA A 361 -9.21 3.42 22.97
N ALA A 362 -8.90 4.70 23.17
CA ALA A 362 -8.47 5.23 24.46
C ALA A 362 -9.64 5.57 25.39
N VAL A 363 -10.74 6.02 24.82
CA VAL A 363 -11.92 6.58 25.50
C VAL A 363 -13.14 5.78 25.04
N GLU A 364 -13.93 5.23 25.96
CA GLU A 364 -15.06 4.35 25.61
C GLU A 364 -16.19 5.14 24.95
N GLU A 365 -16.36 6.40 25.35
CA GLU A 365 -17.38 7.32 24.87
C GLU A 365 -17.22 7.68 23.38
N ASP A 366 -16.03 7.44 22.81
CA ASP A 366 -15.82 7.64 21.38
C ASP A 366 -16.40 6.52 20.52
N ILE A 367 -16.69 5.37 21.13
CA ILE A 367 -17.20 4.20 20.42
C ILE A 367 -18.71 4.35 20.17
N PRO A 368 -19.18 4.18 18.93
CA PRO A 368 -20.61 4.22 18.64
C PRO A 368 -21.38 3.12 19.38
N GLU A 369 -22.53 3.52 19.93
CA GLU A 369 -23.51 2.59 20.50
C GLU A 369 -24.05 1.63 19.42
N GLY A 370 -24.43 0.41 19.81
CA GLY A 370 -25.11 -0.54 18.92
C GLY A 370 -24.55 -1.96 18.95
N PRO A 371 -23.32 -2.21 18.47
CA PRO A 371 -22.79 -3.57 18.36
C PRO A 371 -22.54 -4.20 19.73
N SER A 372 -22.75 -5.51 19.83
CA SER A 372 -22.31 -6.29 20.99
C SER A 372 -20.79 -6.50 20.91
N TRP A 373 -20.02 -5.49 21.34
CA TRP A 373 -18.56 -5.52 21.31
C TRP A 373 -17.97 -6.58 22.23
N ARG A 374 -17.06 -7.41 21.72
CA ARG A 374 -16.13 -8.13 22.59
C ARG A 374 -15.11 -7.16 23.18
N ARG A 375 -15.10 -7.00 24.51
CA ARG A 375 -14.22 -6.02 25.18
C ARG A 375 -12.98 -6.68 25.75
N ILE A 376 -11.82 -6.15 25.34
CA ILE A 376 -10.49 -6.57 25.80
C ILE A 376 -9.83 -5.34 26.43
N ALA A 377 -9.73 -5.31 27.76
CA ALA A 377 -9.14 -4.19 28.47
C ALA A 377 -7.62 -4.40 28.66
N ILE A 378 -6.83 -3.37 28.37
CA ILE A 378 -5.38 -3.38 28.49
C ILE A 378 -4.92 -2.33 29.50
N ALA A 379 -4.12 -2.75 30.48
CA ALA A 379 -3.39 -1.83 31.35
C ALA A 379 -1.99 -2.37 31.65
N ALA A 380 -1.02 -1.46 31.71
CA ALA A 380 0.40 -1.74 31.99
C ALA A 380 1.04 -2.81 31.08
N GLY A 381 0.58 -2.97 29.82
CA GLY A 381 1.06 -4.02 28.93
C GLY A 381 0.55 -5.42 29.31
N GLU A 382 -0.53 -5.51 30.08
CA GLU A 382 -1.23 -6.75 30.42
C GLU A 382 -2.72 -6.65 30.04
N ILE A 383 -3.35 -7.80 29.85
CA ILE A 383 -4.79 -7.90 29.57
C ILE A 383 -5.49 -8.06 30.92
N VAL A 384 -6.25 -7.05 31.31
CA VAL A 384 -6.78 -6.91 32.68
C VAL A 384 -8.17 -7.51 32.80
N SER A 385 -8.97 -7.44 31.74
CA SER A 385 -10.26 -8.11 31.67
C SER A 385 -10.60 -8.50 30.25
N ASP A 386 -11.20 -9.68 30.13
CA ASP A 386 -11.78 -10.22 28.90
C ASP A 386 -13.22 -10.61 29.24
N SER A 387 -14.17 -9.69 29.04
CA SER A 387 -15.55 -9.88 29.48
C SER A 387 -16.59 -9.31 28.48
N GLY A 388 -17.41 -10.22 27.94
CA GLY A 388 -18.68 -10.02 27.19
C GLY A 388 -18.58 -9.88 25.66
N PRO A 389 -19.56 -10.30 24.83
CA PRO A 389 -20.59 -11.33 25.05
C PRO A 389 -20.17 -12.70 24.48
N SER A 390 -20.64 -13.77 25.12
CA SER A 390 -20.65 -15.13 24.58
C SER A 390 -21.78 -15.26 23.56
N ASN A 391 -21.45 -15.59 22.30
CA ASN A 391 -22.24 -16.18 21.19
C ASN A 391 -23.75 -15.86 20.97
N ASP A 392 -24.43 -15.02 21.76
CA ASP A 392 -25.84 -14.72 21.62
C ASP A 392 -26.08 -13.22 21.34
N ALA A 393 -26.91 -13.01 20.32
CA ALA A 393 -26.88 -11.91 19.39
C ALA A 393 -27.64 -10.64 19.82
N LEU A 394 -27.02 -9.49 19.55
CA LEU A 394 -27.68 -8.34 18.91
C LEU A 394 -27.07 -8.24 17.51
N THR A 395 -27.91 -8.20 16.48
CA THR A 395 -27.61 -8.58 15.09
C THR A 395 -26.41 -7.85 14.48
N TRP A 396 -25.23 -8.47 14.56
CA TRP A 396 -24.24 -8.40 13.48
C TRP A 396 -24.90 -9.07 12.28
N ASP A 397 -25.57 -8.28 11.44
CA ASP A 397 -26.21 -8.81 10.24
C ASP A 397 -25.09 -9.16 9.26
N SER A 398 -24.58 -10.40 9.38
CA SER A 398 -23.71 -11.03 8.39
C SER A 398 -24.52 -11.35 7.13
N GLN A 399 -25.26 -10.37 6.61
CA GLN A 399 -25.83 -10.46 5.28
C GLN A 399 -24.78 -9.91 4.32
N PRO A 400 -24.39 -10.68 3.29
CA PRO A 400 -23.48 -10.20 2.27
C PRO A 400 -24.11 -9.00 1.58
N THR A 401 -23.68 -7.81 1.97
CA THR A 401 -24.13 -6.58 1.34
C THR A 401 -23.16 -6.28 0.21
N ARG A 402 -23.41 -6.83 -0.99
CA ARG A 402 -23.38 -6.08 -2.27
C ARG A 402 -23.52 -6.97 -3.51
N ALA A 403 -24.55 -6.58 -4.29
CA ALA A 403 -24.78 -6.70 -5.72
C ALA A 403 -23.90 -7.62 -6.58
N ALA A 404 -24.38 -8.86 -6.76
CA ALA A 404 -24.24 -9.58 -8.02
C ALA A 404 -25.63 -9.81 -8.62
N GLN A 405 -26.22 -8.76 -9.20
CA GLN A 405 -27.30 -8.92 -10.18
C GLN A 405 -26.69 -8.76 -11.56
N ALA A 406 -26.05 -9.82 -12.05
CA ALA A 406 -25.92 -10.05 -13.47
C ALA A 406 -27.01 -11.06 -13.85
N GLU A 407 -28.03 -10.58 -14.57
CA GLU A 407 -29.08 -11.40 -15.15
C GLU A 407 -28.46 -12.49 -16.03
N ALA A 408 -28.68 -13.75 -15.67
CA ALA A 408 -28.43 -14.87 -16.57
C ALA A 408 -29.50 -14.86 -17.66
N PRO A 409 -29.15 -14.87 -18.96
CA PRO A 409 -30.14 -15.01 -20.01
C PRO A 409 -30.67 -16.45 -20.01
N GLN A 410 -32.00 -16.58 -19.90
CA GLN A 410 -32.71 -17.84 -20.12
C GLN A 410 -32.95 -18.09 -21.61
N GLY A 411 -32.75 -19.34 -22.02
CA GLY A 411 -33.10 -19.92 -23.33
C GLY A 411 -31.88 -20.53 -24.03
N ASP A 412 -31.86 -21.76 -24.55
CA ASP A 412 -32.91 -22.75 -24.72
C ASP A 412 -32.25 -24.13 -25.03
N THR A 413 -32.90 -25.19 -24.55
CA THR A 413 -32.91 -26.63 -24.93
C THR A 413 -31.79 -27.40 -25.70
N LEU A 414 -31.44 -28.55 -25.08
CA LEU A 414 -31.10 -29.91 -25.60
C LEU A 414 -30.07 -30.12 -26.73
N VAL A 415 -29.06 -30.97 -26.48
CA VAL A 415 -28.93 -32.36 -27.01
C VAL A 415 -27.89 -33.14 -26.17
N GLU A 416 -28.33 -34.22 -25.52
CA GLU A 416 -27.46 -35.21 -24.88
C GLU A 416 -26.90 -36.21 -25.92
N ALA A 417 -25.59 -36.44 -25.91
CA ALA A 417 -24.94 -37.52 -26.64
C ALA A 417 -24.37 -38.56 -25.66
N ARG A 418 -24.92 -39.77 -25.72
CA ARG A 418 -24.45 -40.98 -25.02
C ARG A 418 -23.18 -41.54 -25.68
N PRO A 419 -22.23 -42.15 -24.94
CA PRO A 419 -21.23 -43.02 -25.53
C PRO A 419 -21.72 -44.48 -25.52
N GLY A 420 -21.69 -45.12 -26.70
CA GLY A 420 -22.03 -46.52 -26.91
C GLY A 420 -20.83 -47.46 -26.77
N GLN A 421 -21.11 -48.66 -26.25
CA GLN A 421 -20.24 -49.84 -26.26
C GLN A 421 -20.17 -50.49 -27.65
N SER A 422 -19.02 -51.08 -28.01
CA SER A 422 -18.91 -52.48 -28.48
C SER A 422 -17.45 -52.88 -28.81
N ASP A 423 -16.90 -53.73 -27.96
CA ASP A 423 -16.33 -55.07 -28.22
C ASP A 423 -15.57 -55.46 -29.51
N MET A 424 -14.46 -56.18 -29.22
CA MET A 424 -13.89 -57.38 -29.87
C MET A 424 -12.56 -57.30 -30.68
N ALA A 425 -11.50 -57.68 -29.95
CA ALA A 425 -10.52 -58.76 -30.22
C ALA A 425 -9.60 -58.75 -31.45
N THR A 426 -8.27 -58.82 -31.23
CA THR A 426 -7.46 -60.06 -31.40
C THR A 426 -5.96 -59.88 -31.02
N SER A 427 -5.44 -60.87 -30.28
CA SER A 427 -4.05 -61.42 -30.15
C SER A 427 -2.82 -60.52 -30.41
N SER A 428 -1.76 -60.47 -29.59
CA SER A 428 -0.82 -61.58 -29.35
C SER A 428 0.38 -61.16 -28.45
N GLN A 429 0.72 -62.04 -27.49
CA GLN A 429 2.06 -62.41 -27.00
C GLN A 429 2.93 -61.44 -26.16
N SER A 430 3.07 -61.79 -24.88
CA SER A 430 4.27 -61.58 -24.03
C SER A 430 5.36 -62.62 -24.35
N PRO A 431 6.63 -62.45 -23.92
CA PRO A 431 7.07 -62.76 -22.54
C PRO A 431 8.14 -61.76 -22.03
N GLY A 432 8.63 -61.71 -20.79
CA GLY A 432 8.60 -62.59 -19.63
C GLY A 432 9.52 -62.02 -18.54
N ALA A 433 9.34 -62.49 -17.31
CA ALA A 433 10.03 -62.04 -16.10
C ALA A 433 11.41 -62.72 -15.87
N ARG A 434 12.26 -62.09 -15.03
CA ARG A 434 13.23 -62.64 -14.01
C ARG A 434 14.17 -61.49 -13.60
N ALA A 435 14.38 -61.10 -12.33
CA ALA A 435 14.81 -61.79 -11.09
C ALA A 435 16.32 -62.11 -11.02
N ALA A 436 16.88 -61.95 -9.80
CA ALA A 436 18.23 -62.24 -9.27
C ALA A 436 19.22 -61.05 -9.27
N GLU A 437 19.64 -60.53 -8.11
CA GLU A 437 20.78 -61.00 -7.25
C GLU A 437 22.13 -60.88 -7.97
N GLY A 438 23.23 -60.36 -7.42
CA GLY A 438 23.59 -59.91 -6.07
C GLY A 438 25.06 -59.45 -6.06
N ASP A 439 25.49 -59.00 -4.88
CA ASP A 439 26.83 -59.07 -4.30
C ASP A 439 28.04 -58.30 -4.86
N GLY A 440 28.79 -57.76 -3.88
CA GLY A 440 30.25 -57.80 -3.84
C GLY A 440 30.92 -56.45 -4.08
N GLU A 441 31.18 -55.61 -3.07
CA GLU A 441 32.19 -55.72 -2.00
C GLU A 441 33.39 -54.78 -2.23
N ARG A 442 33.63 -53.93 -1.21
CA ARG A 442 34.94 -53.52 -0.63
C ARG A 442 35.89 -52.70 -1.53
N SER A 443 36.72 -51.78 -1.04
CA SER A 443 37.32 -51.57 0.29
C SER A 443 37.88 -50.14 0.41
N ASP A 444 37.74 -49.58 1.62
CA ASP A 444 38.77 -48.98 2.50
C ASP A 444 39.89 -48.08 1.97
N GLY A 445 40.09 -46.98 2.72
CA GLY A 445 41.28 -46.14 2.69
C GLY A 445 41.29 -45.09 3.81
N VAL A 446 41.47 -45.54 5.04
CA VAL A 446 41.72 -44.77 6.27
C VAL A 446 43.08 -44.07 6.23
N SER A 447 43.19 -42.87 6.82
CA SER A 447 44.32 -42.49 7.70
C SER A 447 43.99 -41.28 8.58
N ARG A 448 44.23 -41.48 9.89
CA ARG A 448 44.24 -40.53 11.02
C ARG A 448 45.61 -39.86 11.12
N GLU A 449 45.69 -38.75 11.86
CA GLU A 449 46.60 -38.46 13.00
C GLU A 449 46.29 -37.01 13.50
N THR A 450 45.73 -36.77 14.71
CA THR A 450 46.24 -36.71 16.11
C THR A 450 46.91 -35.40 16.59
N GLN A 451 46.63 -35.14 17.88
CA GLN A 451 47.34 -34.31 18.90
C GLN A 451 46.75 -32.90 19.13
N ALA A 452 46.04 -32.57 20.21
CA ALA A 452 46.15 -32.73 21.68
C ALA A 452 46.97 -31.64 22.39
N GLY A 453 46.27 -30.80 23.18
CA GLY A 453 46.65 -30.35 24.53
C GLY A 453 47.34 -28.98 24.70
N ARG A 454 46.68 -28.04 25.40
CA ARG A 454 47.05 -27.65 26.79
C ARG A 454 46.16 -26.55 27.37
N GLU A 455 45.83 -26.76 28.64
CA GLU A 455 45.29 -25.81 29.63
C GLU A 455 46.32 -24.70 29.95
N GLU A 456 45.86 -23.54 30.41
CA GLU A 456 46.37 -22.89 31.63
C GLU A 456 45.44 -21.76 32.10
N ASP A 457 44.95 -21.92 33.33
CA ASP A 457 44.46 -20.89 34.24
C ASP A 457 45.49 -19.78 34.44
N HIS A 458 45.06 -18.52 34.64
CA HIS A 458 45.65 -17.66 35.67
C HIS A 458 44.65 -16.60 36.18
N SER A 459 44.45 -16.67 37.49
CA SER A 459 43.71 -15.78 38.37
C SER A 459 44.61 -14.69 38.97
N GLY A 460 43.99 -13.55 39.29
CA GLY A 460 44.42 -12.61 40.35
C GLY A 460 45.29 -11.44 39.87
N GLU A 461 45.26 -10.25 40.47
CA GLU A 461 44.43 -9.66 41.53
C GLU A 461 44.88 -8.17 41.65
N SER A 462 44.06 -7.34 42.30
CA SER A 462 44.39 -6.02 42.90
C SER A 462 44.63 -4.83 41.95
N GLY A 463 44.15 -3.61 42.21
CA GLY A 463 43.35 -3.10 43.32
C GLY A 463 43.24 -1.56 43.24
N LEU A 464 42.15 -1.06 43.85
CA LEU A 464 42.03 0.18 44.64
C LEU A 464 42.34 1.55 44.01
N GLY A 465 41.40 2.50 44.21
CA GLY A 465 41.65 3.94 44.09
C GLY A 465 40.37 4.78 44.07
N ASP A 466 39.96 5.21 45.26
CA ASP A 466 38.86 6.12 45.63
C ASP A 466 38.74 7.41 44.79
N ALA A 467 37.51 7.82 44.46
CA ALA A 467 36.75 8.94 45.04
C ALA A 467 37.36 10.33 44.81
N ASP A 468 36.59 11.22 44.16
CA ASP A 468 36.38 12.54 44.76
C ASP A 468 35.10 13.24 44.26
N VAL A 469 34.49 13.90 45.24
CA VAL A 469 33.29 14.73 45.19
C VAL A 469 33.73 16.18 45.05
N ALA A 470 33.14 16.96 44.14
CA ALA A 470 32.99 18.40 44.34
C ALA A 470 31.90 18.98 43.44
N ALA A 471 30.84 19.46 44.09
CA ALA A 471 29.93 20.47 43.56
C ALA A 471 30.59 21.86 43.68
N SER A 472 30.28 22.79 42.76
CA SER A 472 29.84 24.18 43.03
C SER A 472 29.79 25.02 41.75
N THR A 473 28.55 25.41 41.41
CA THR A 473 28.03 26.78 41.16
C THR A 473 28.80 27.86 40.37
N GLU A 474 27.99 28.56 39.55
CA GLU A 474 28.01 29.98 39.13
C GLU A 474 28.90 30.45 37.96
N GLY A 475 28.29 31.24 37.07
CA GLY A 475 29.01 32.20 36.22
C GLY A 475 28.48 32.36 34.80
N ASP A 476 27.46 33.21 34.65
CA ASP A 476 27.01 33.85 33.42
C ASP A 476 28.15 34.62 32.72
N GLU A 477 28.29 34.52 31.39
CA GLU A 477 28.70 35.64 30.54
C GLU A 477 28.54 35.33 29.04
N SER A 478 27.84 36.26 28.40
CA SER A 478 27.61 36.41 26.96
C SER A 478 28.90 36.72 26.20
N LEU A 479 28.95 36.34 24.91
CA LEU A 479 29.57 37.13 23.82
C LEU A 479 29.42 36.40 22.47
N SER A 480 28.71 37.08 21.56
CA SER A 480 28.65 36.84 20.12
C SER A 480 30.00 37.15 19.44
N PRO A 481 30.18 36.79 18.16
CA PRO A 481 31.00 37.60 17.28
C PRO A 481 30.21 38.18 16.09
N ASP A 482 30.16 39.49 16.10
CA ASP A 482 30.26 40.48 15.02
C ASP A 482 30.14 40.00 13.55
N VAL A 483 29.11 40.54 12.90
CA VAL A 483 29.07 40.86 11.47
C VAL A 483 28.76 42.35 11.39
N ASP A 484 29.62 43.12 10.74
CA ASP A 484 29.32 44.50 10.38
C ASP A 484 29.69 44.78 8.90
N PRO A 485 29.08 45.81 8.29
CA PRO A 485 28.71 45.85 6.87
C PRO A 485 29.28 47.09 6.15
N ASP A 486 29.04 47.18 4.84
CA ASP A 486 28.69 48.40 4.06
C ASP A 486 28.85 48.07 2.55
N SER A 487 27.82 48.07 1.71
CA SER A 487 26.89 49.11 1.24
C SER A 487 27.25 49.62 -0.17
N SER A 488 26.28 49.46 -1.10
CA SER A 488 25.86 50.41 -2.16
C SER A 488 26.90 50.85 -3.23
N SER A 489 26.63 51.10 -4.51
CA SER A 489 25.42 51.34 -5.29
C SER A 489 25.76 51.44 -6.80
N LEU A 490 24.74 51.23 -7.63
CA LEU A 490 24.40 51.91 -8.91
C LEU A 490 25.31 51.83 -10.15
N GLY A 491 24.70 51.42 -11.27
CA GLY A 491 25.18 51.68 -12.63
C GLY A 491 24.29 51.10 -13.73
N VAL A 492 23.28 51.85 -14.15
CA VAL A 492 22.43 51.60 -15.35
C VAL A 492 23.05 52.29 -16.56
N ALA A 493 23.06 51.61 -17.73
CA ALA A 493 22.62 52.11 -19.06
C ALA A 493 23.44 51.53 -20.25
N GLY A 494 22.72 50.93 -21.22
CA GLY A 494 22.69 51.50 -22.57
C GLY A 494 23.29 50.73 -23.77
N VAL A 495 22.37 50.31 -24.66
CA VAL A 495 22.36 50.60 -26.13
C VAL A 495 23.16 49.70 -27.12
N ARG A 496 22.38 48.81 -27.76
CA ARG A 496 22.16 48.53 -29.22
C ARG A 496 23.12 47.71 -30.12
N PRO A 497 22.55 47.11 -31.20
CA PRO A 497 23.11 46.00 -31.98
C PRO A 497 23.47 46.37 -33.44
N GLY A 498 24.01 45.40 -34.21
CA GLY A 498 24.14 45.46 -35.67
C GLY A 498 24.84 44.21 -36.25
N PRO A 499 24.88 44.04 -37.60
CA PRO A 499 23.84 43.33 -38.36
C PRO A 499 24.38 42.09 -39.12
N GLY A 500 23.47 41.32 -39.73
CA GLY A 500 23.73 39.98 -40.28
C GLY A 500 24.07 39.89 -41.77
N GLU A 501 23.98 38.67 -42.29
CA GLU A 501 23.98 38.37 -43.73
C GLU A 501 23.18 37.09 -44.03
N LYS A 502 22.33 37.18 -45.06
CA LYS A 502 21.59 36.10 -45.72
C LYS A 502 22.43 35.57 -46.90
N LEU A 503 22.21 34.31 -47.29
CA LEU A 503 22.27 33.70 -48.66
C LEU A 503 22.46 32.18 -48.44
N GLY A 504 21.79 31.21 -49.07
CA GLY A 504 20.79 31.15 -50.12
C GLY A 504 20.31 29.69 -50.31
N MET A 505 19.11 29.55 -50.87
CA MET A 505 18.42 28.41 -51.51
C MET A 505 19.33 27.42 -52.28
N SER A 506 19.06 26.13 -52.57
CA SER A 506 17.94 25.17 -52.49
C SER A 506 18.47 23.82 -53.12
N PRO A 507 17.66 22.85 -53.64
CA PRO A 507 16.72 21.89 -53.02
C PRO A 507 17.02 20.42 -53.47
N ILE A 508 16.07 19.47 -53.26
CA ILE A 508 15.73 18.23 -54.05
C ILE A 508 15.33 17.05 -53.10
N PRO A 509 14.32 16.21 -53.38
CA PRO A 509 12.90 16.49 -53.65
C PRO A 509 11.96 15.65 -52.72
N SER A 510 10.65 15.88 -52.77
CA SER A 510 9.67 14.86 -52.37
C SER A 510 8.56 14.81 -53.41
N ASN A 511 8.27 13.61 -53.91
CA ASN A 511 7.19 13.37 -54.86
C ASN A 511 6.70 11.93 -54.70
N THR A 512 5.44 11.78 -54.30
CA THR A 512 4.46 10.70 -54.58
C THR A 512 3.19 11.07 -53.79
N HIS A 513 2.12 11.65 -54.38
CA HIS A 513 0.98 11.00 -55.08
C HIS A 513 0.37 9.79 -54.36
N SER A 514 -0.96 9.58 -54.25
CA SER A 514 -2.19 10.36 -54.50
C SER A 514 -3.33 9.65 -53.69
N GLU A 515 -4.28 10.39 -53.11
CA GLU A 515 -5.70 10.48 -53.52
C GLU A 515 -6.72 9.51 -52.89
N HIS A 516 -7.89 10.11 -52.59
CA HIS A 516 -9.26 9.58 -52.71
C HIS A 516 -9.77 8.63 -51.59
N VAL A 517 -10.98 8.76 -51.00
CA VAL A 517 -12.29 9.23 -51.49
C VAL A 517 -13.16 9.73 -50.33
N SER A 518 -13.85 10.85 -50.55
CA SER A 518 -14.99 11.35 -49.76
C SER A 518 -16.28 10.54 -50.01
N ARG A 519 -17.09 10.31 -48.98
CA ARG A 519 -18.53 10.03 -49.13
C ARG A 519 -19.33 10.84 -48.12
N GLU A 520 -20.04 11.84 -48.63
CA GLU A 520 -21.08 12.59 -47.95
C GLU A 520 -22.27 12.70 -48.92
N THR A 521 -23.45 12.27 -48.50
CA THR A 521 -24.82 12.60 -49.00
C THR A 521 -25.79 11.66 -48.23
N MET A 522 -26.97 12.04 -47.73
CA MET A 522 -27.76 13.28 -47.73
C MET A 522 -29.07 13.03 -46.93
N LEU A 523 -29.77 14.13 -46.58
CA LEU A 523 -31.23 14.28 -46.33
C LEU A 523 -31.73 14.01 -44.89
N ARG A 524 -32.60 14.82 -44.27
CA ARG A 524 -33.31 16.06 -44.64
C ARG A 524 -34.00 16.64 -43.39
N ASP A 525 -34.07 17.97 -43.35
CA ASP A 525 -34.97 18.78 -42.53
C ASP A 525 -36.46 18.51 -42.75
N ALA A 526 -37.26 18.74 -41.72
CA ALA A 526 -38.64 19.23 -41.83
C ALA A 526 -38.94 20.23 -40.69
N THR A 527 -39.50 21.37 -41.10
CA THR A 527 -39.68 22.62 -40.35
C THR A 527 -41.14 22.86 -39.89
N ALA A 528 -41.26 23.49 -38.71
CA ALA A 528 -42.06 24.69 -38.38
C ALA A 528 -43.59 24.66 -38.09
N VAL A 529 -43.95 25.72 -37.32
CA VAL A 529 -45.25 26.40 -37.04
C VAL A 529 -45.96 25.89 -35.75
N ASP A 530 -46.35 26.69 -34.74
CA ASP A 530 -46.98 28.02 -34.73
C ASP A 530 -46.78 28.81 -33.39
N ALA A 531 -47.01 30.12 -33.44
CA ALA A 531 -47.01 31.07 -32.33
C ALA A 531 -48.42 31.26 -31.72
N GLY A 532 -48.51 31.75 -30.48
CA GLY A 532 -49.80 32.09 -29.86
C GLY A 532 -49.67 32.83 -28.52
N ASP A 533 -49.84 34.14 -28.61
CA ASP A 533 -49.87 35.17 -27.57
C ASP A 533 -51.14 35.09 -26.68
N HIS A 534 -51.07 35.50 -25.41
CA HIS A 534 -52.12 36.25 -24.69
C HIS A 534 -51.81 36.43 -23.17
N ALA A 535 -51.70 37.70 -22.79
CA ALA A 535 -51.75 38.22 -21.42
C ALA A 535 -53.19 38.61 -21.02
N SER A 536 -53.52 38.55 -19.71
CA SER A 536 -54.38 39.46 -18.90
C SER A 536 -54.86 38.72 -17.62
N GLU A 537 -54.45 39.20 -16.44
CA GLU A 537 -55.26 39.98 -15.45
C GLU A 537 -55.93 39.06 -14.41
N SER A 538 -56.13 39.40 -13.13
CA SER A 538 -55.61 40.36 -12.13
C SER A 538 -56.39 40.06 -10.82
N ASP A 539 -56.08 40.79 -9.75
CA ASP A 539 -56.82 40.96 -8.48
C ASP A 539 -56.53 39.97 -7.33
N ALA A 540 -56.25 40.41 -6.09
CA ALA A 540 -56.09 41.75 -5.53
C ALA A 540 -55.47 41.68 -4.10
N ALA A 541 -54.70 42.72 -3.76
CA ALA A 541 -54.66 43.52 -2.50
C ALA A 541 -54.61 42.83 -1.11
N GLU A 542 -53.92 43.32 -0.06
CA GLU A 542 -53.56 44.70 0.28
C GLU A 542 -52.54 44.77 1.46
N ALA A 543 -51.84 45.90 1.51
CA ALA A 543 -51.01 46.59 2.53
C ALA A 543 -51.04 46.18 4.03
N GLY A 544 -50.03 46.47 4.87
CA GLY A 544 -48.84 47.30 4.67
C GLY A 544 -47.99 47.57 5.93
N SER A 545 -46.95 48.38 5.72
CA SER A 545 -46.19 49.31 6.59
C SER A 545 -45.59 48.90 7.96
N ALA A 546 -44.27 49.17 8.04
CA ALA A 546 -43.36 49.25 9.21
C ALA A 546 -43.66 50.47 10.15
N PRO A 547 -42.78 50.92 11.10
CA PRO A 547 -41.55 50.37 11.73
C PRO A 547 -41.52 50.49 13.30
N SER A 548 -40.35 50.20 13.91
CA SER A 548 -39.91 50.23 15.33
C SER A 548 -40.28 51.47 16.18
N PRO A 549 -40.18 51.46 17.55
CA PRO A 549 -38.88 51.66 18.24
C PRO A 549 -38.68 50.98 19.63
N GLU A 550 -37.42 51.01 20.08
CA GLU A 550 -36.84 51.08 21.44
C GLU A 550 -37.71 50.80 22.70
N GLN A 551 -37.19 50.01 23.66
CA GLN A 551 -36.76 50.53 24.97
C GLN A 551 -36.02 49.51 25.87
N GLU A 552 -35.15 50.09 26.69
CA GLU A 552 -34.20 49.59 27.69
C GLU A 552 -34.80 48.92 28.94
N GLU A 553 -33.86 48.47 29.79
CA GLU A 553 -33.93 48.09 31.21
C GLU A 553 -34.03 46.57 31.47
N GLY A 554 -33.17 45.92 32.26
CA GLY A 554 -32.10 46.38 33.14
C GLY A 554 -32.08 45.56 34.43
N ARG A 555 -30.88 45.07 34.80
CA ARG A 555 -30.41 44.69 36.16
C ARG A 555 -30.97 43.38 36.74
N GLN A 556 -30.22 42.56 37.49
CA GLN A 556 -28.99 42.77 38.29
C GLN A 556 -27.98 41.65 38.09
#